data_AF-A0A7S0B878-F1
#
_entry.id   AF-A0A7S0B878-F1
#
_cell.length_a   1.000
_cell.length_b   1.000
_cell.length_c   1.000
_cell.angle_alpha   90.00
_cell.angle_beta   90.00
_cell.angle_gamma   90.00
#
_symmetry.space_group_name_H-M   'P 1'
#
loop_
_entity.id
_entity.type
_entity.pdbx_description
1 polymer ?
#
loop_
_entity_poly.entity_id
_entity_poly.type
_entity_poly.pdbx_seq_one_letter_code
_entity_poly.pdbx_strand_id
1 'polypeptide(L)'
;GPPFPPTFKLSVTGPGYNRKRVPAWTDRVLFRSQHATPLVYSSVQQAKVLIPARNLSDHDPVFARFEVDCVSIHSRKLNQLIREVRQPCSSSSAKQLNDQRLVEQMLEIAQPEIEGMARRLFAGMRELGDPGDMLAASTQLLESQEECWRIVCSQLESSMVTSLRQATAEHGALNGTAVNQAMKETLDLMRASCCVYAV
;
A
#
# COMPACT_ATOMS: atom_id res chain seq x y z
N GLY A 1 -25.16 6.69 -9.12
CA GLY A 1 -24.98 8.05 -8.57
C GLY A 1 -24.98 7.99 -7.05
N PRO A 2 -24.74 9.10 -6.35
CA PRO A 2 -24.81 9.14 -4.88
C PRO A 2 -26.21 8.73 -4.36
N PRO A 3 -26.33 8.11 -3.17
CA PRO A 3 -27.61 7.62 -2.61
C PRO A 3 -28.43 8.72 -1.93
N PHE A 4 -28.30 9.96 -2.39
CA PHE A 4 -28.98 11.15 -1.88
C PHE A 4 -29.32 12.08 -3.05
N PRO A 5 -30.34 12.95 -2.93
CA PRO A 5 -30.74 13.82 -4.03
C PRO A 5 -29.62 14.84 -4.38
N PRO A 6 -29.68 15.47 -5.56
CA PRO A 6 -28.74 16.53 -5.93
C PRO A 6 -28.59 17.59 -4.84
N THR A 7 -27.36 17.99 -4.51
CA THR A 7 -27.14 18.98 -3.45
C THR A 7 -27.20 20.41 -3.95
N PHE A 8 -27.13 20.63 -5.25
CA PHE A 8 -27.20 21.93 -5.92
C PHE A 8 -28.29 21.91 -7.00
N LYS A 9 -28.96 23.01 -7.36
CA LYS A 9 -29.02 24.33 -6.73
C LYS A 9 -30.34 24.46 -5.99
N LEU A 10 -30.30 24.48 -4.65
CA LEU A 10 -31.50 24.58 -3.82
C LEU A 10 -32.09 26.00 -3.86
N SER A 11 -33.40 26.10 -3.61
CA SER A 11 -34.05 27.38 -3.40
C SER A 11 -33.74 27.89 -1.99
N VAL A 12 -33.09 29.04 -1.87
CA VAL A 12 -32.75 29.63 -0.56
C VAL A 12 -33.99 30.21 0.15
N THR A 13 -35.01 30.59 -0.61
CA THR A 13 -36.24 31.24 -0.11
C THR A 13 -37.43 30.28 0.03
N GLY A 14 -37.21 28.96 0.05
CA GLY A 14 -38.30 27.98 0.20
C GLY A 14 -37.88 26.57 -0.17
N PRO A 15 -38.79 25.59 -0.10
CA PRO A 15 -38.48 24.20 -0.41
C PRO A 15 -38.17 23.97 -1.90
N GLY A 16 -37.32 22.98 -2.18
CA GLY A 16 -37.06 22.48 -3.53
C GLY A 16 -35.87 23.14 -4.24
N TYR A 17 -35.79 22.94 -5.56
CA TYR A 17 -34.69 23.41 -6.40
C TYR A 17 -34.99 24.72 -7.11
N ASN A 18 -33.95 25.47 -7.42
CA ASN A 18 -34.03 26.67 -8.24
C ASN A 18 -34.45 26.32 -9.68
N ARG A 19 -35.54 26.92 -10.17
CA ARG A 19 -36.11 26.63 -11.51
C ARG A 19 -35.20 27.03 -12.69
N LYS A 20 -34.20 27.90 -12.48
CA LYS A 20 -33.30 28.41 -13.53
C LYS A 20 -32.02 27.59 -13.71
N ARG A 21 -31.77 26.60 -12.84
CA ARG A 21 -30.55 25.79 -12.85
C ARG A 21 -30.92 24.31 -12.73
N VAL A 22 -30.24 23.48 -13.49
CA VAL A 22 -30.44 22.02 -13.45
C VAL A 22 -29.89 21.49 -12.12
N PRO A 23 -30.66 20.68 -11.36
CA PRO A 23 -30.15 20.02 -10.17
C PRO A 23 -28.92 19.14 -10.48
N ALA A 24 -27.88 19.20 -9.66
CA ALA A 24 -26.63 18.47 -9.83
C ALA A 24 -25.97 18.07 -8.49
N TRP A 25 -25.16 17.01 -8.53
CA TRP A 25 -24.27 16.59 -7.44
C TRP A 25 -22.90 17.25 -7.60
N THR A 26 -22.85 18.56 -7.34
CA THR A 26 -21.62 19.35 -7.45
C THR A 26 -20.62 18.97 -6.36
N ASP A 27 -21.12 18.66 -5.16
CA ASP A 27 -20.33 18.36 -3.98
C ASP A 27 -20.13 16.85 -3.87
N ARG A 28 -18.87 16.40 -3.82
CA ARG A 28 -18.50 14.98 -3.86
C ARG A 28 -17.34 14.68 -2.93
N VAL A 29 -17.39 13.52 -2.30
CA VAL A 29 -16.26 12.96 -1.54
C VAL A 29 -15.76 11.73 -2.29
N LEU A 30 -14.51 11.78 -2.74
CA LEU A 30 -13.83 10.68 -3.42
C LEU A 30 -12.67 10.23 -2.54
N PHE A 31 -12.37 8.92 -2.56
CA PHE A 31 -11.24 8.36 -1.84
C PHE A 31 -10.57 7.27 -2.68
N ARG A 32 -9.28 7.04 -2.44
CA ARG A 32 -8.50 5.95 -3.03
C ARG A 32 -7.58 5.40 -1.95
N SER A 33 -7.97 4.29 -1.34
CA SER A 33 -7.18 3.59 -0.34
C SER A 33 -7.61 2.13 -0.28
N GLN A 34 -6.68 1.25 0.07
CA GLN A 34 -6.96 -0.17 0.35
C GLN A 34 -7.29 -0.40 1.84
N HIS A 35 -6.94 0.55 2.71
CA HIS A 35 -7.11 0.50 4.16
C HIS A 35 -8.27 1.37 4.66
N ALA A 36 -9.16 1.81 3.77
CA ALA A 36 -10.31 2.62 4.14
C ALA A 36 -11.59 1.97 3.62
N THR A 37 -12.48 1.62 4.53
CA THR A 37 -13.80 1.05 4.22
C THR A 37 -14.85 2.16 4.32
N PRO A 38 -15.57 2.49 3.23
CA PRO A 38 -16.63 3.48 3.28
C PRO A 38 -17.82 2.94 4.08
N LEU A 39 -18.19 3.63 5.16
CA LEU A 39 -19.33 3.25 5.99
C LEU A 39 -20.60 4.01 5.60
N VAL A 40 -20.46 5.32 5.33
CA VAL A 40 -21.60 6.20 5.04
C VAL A 40 -21.19 7.19 3.97
N TYR A 41 -22.09 7.45 3.03
CA TYR A 41 -21.98 8.55 2.08
C TYR A 41 -23.35 9.21 1.93
N SER A 42 -23.49 10.45 2.39
CA SER A 42 -24.80 11.10 2.51
C SER A 42 -24.71 12.63 2.42
N SER A 43 -25.87 13.29 2.41
CA SER A 43 -25.99 14.73 2.52
C SER A 43 -26.91 15.14 3.67
N VAL A 44 -26.64 16.30 4.25
CA VAL A 44 -27.46 16.89 5.31
C VAL A 44 -28.47 17.84 4.69
N GLN A 45 -29.76 17.53 4.84
CA GLN A 45 -30.84 18.43 4.41
C GLN A 45 -30.96 19.58 5.40
N GLN A 46 -30.35 20.72 5.10
CA GLN A 46 -30.24 21.84 6.05
C GLN A 46 -31.59 22.31 6.58
N ALA A 47 -32.61 22.32 5.72
CA ALA A 47 -33.97 22.72 6.08
C ALA A 47 -34.63 21.84 7.16
N LYS A 48 -34.15 20.60 7.36
CA LYS A 48 -34.62 19.69 8.41
C LYS A 48 -33.87 19.85 9.73
N VAL A 49 -32.62 20.30 9.67
CA VAL A 49 -31.72 20.37 10.84
C VAL A 49 -31.73 21.76 11.47
N LEU A 50 -31.79 22.82 10.65
CA LEU A 50 -31.79 24.20 11.11
C LEU A 50 -33.22 24.67 11.39
N ILE A 51 -33.55 24.86 12.67
CA ILE A 51 -34.87 25.32 13.11
C ILE A 51 -34.69 26.57 14.00
N PRO A 52 -35.17 27.76 13.59
CA PRO A 52 -35.84 28.04 12.32
C PRO A 52 -34.86 27.99 11.13
N ALA A 53 -35.35 27.62 9.95
CA ALA A 53 -34.58 27.50 8.73
C ALA A 53 -34.15 28.88 8.18
N ARG A 54 -33.14 29.48 8.83
CA ARG A 54 -32.55 30.78 8.47
C ARG A 54 -31.14 30.56 7.93
N ASN A 55 -30.71 31.44 7.01
CA ASN A 55 -29.36 31.43 6.41
C ASN A 55 -29.00 30.09 5.74
N LEU A 56 -29.95 29.47 5.04
CA LEU A 56 -29.69 28.25 4.27
C LEU A 56 -28.77 28.54 3.08
N SER A 57 -27.83 27.63 2.81
CA SER A 57 -27.05 27.63 1.57
C SER A 57 -27.90 27.10 0.40
N ASP A 58 -27.55 27.45 -0.83
CA ASP A 58 -28.08 26.80 -2.04
C ASP A 58 -27.45 25.42 -2.32
N HIS A 59 -26.57 24.98 -1.42
CA HIS A 59 -25.99 23.63 -1.36
C HIS A 59 -26.32 22.93 -0.05
N ASP A 60 -26.79 21.69 -0.10
CA ASP A 60 -26.80 20.81 1.07
C ASP A 60 -25.40 20.21 1.33
N PRO A 61 -24.84 20.28 2.55
CA PRO A 61 -23.54 19.71 2.87
C PRO A 61 -23.48 18.20 2.61
N VAL A 62 -22.41 17.75 1.94
CA VAL A 62 -22.12 16.33 1.72
C VAL A 62 -21.08 15.85 2.71
N PHE A 63 -21.27 14.65 3.26
CA PHE A 63 -20.30 14.01 4.14
C PHE A 63 -20.13 12.53 3.79
N ALA A 64 -18.97 11.99 4.15
CA ALA A 64 -18.69 10.56 4.12
C ALA A 64 -18.01 10.14 5.42
N ARG A 65 -18.28 8.91 5.86
CA ARG A 65 -17.62 8.29 7.02
C ARG A 65 -16.87 7.06 6.55
N PHE A 66 -15.64 6.93 6.99
CA PHE A 66 -14.76 5.80 6.69
C PHE A 66 -14.33 5.14 7.98
N GLU A 67 -14.24 3.82 7.95
CA GLU A 67 -13.41 3.05 8.88
C GLU A 67 -12.02 2.94 8.25
N VAL A 68 -10.96 3.28 9.00
CA VAL A 68 -9.60 3.32 8.47
C VAL A 68 -8.71 2.46 9.33
N ASP A 69 -8.05 1.49 8.71
CA ASP A 69 -7.08 0.63 9.38
C ASP A 69 -5.80 1.44 9.62
N CYS A 70 -5.45 1.59 10.90
CA CYS A 70 -4.29 2.36 11.34
C CYS A 70 -3.28 1.44 12.03
N VAL A 71 -2.01 1.55 11.63
CA VAL A 71 -0.91 0.88 12.33
C VAL A 71 -0.31 1.85 13.35
N SER A 72 -0.37 1.49 14.63
CA SER A 72 0.27 2.27 15.69
C SER A 72 1.73 1.87 15.88
N ILE A 73 2.64 2.79 15.59
CA ILE A 73 4.08 2.55 15.71
C ILE A 73 4.60 3.21 16.99
N HIS A 74 5.08 2.39 17.92
CA HIS A 74 5.76 2.87 19.12
C HIS A 74 7.19 3.29 18.79
N SER A 75 7.39 4.58 18.55
CA SER A 75 8.68 5.16 18.13
C SER A 75 9.86 4.73 19.01
N ARG A 76 9.70 4.64 20.33
CA ARG A 76 10.77 4.18 21.24
C ARG A 76 11.18 2.74 20.98
N LYS A 77 10.21 1.83 20.83
CA LYS A 77 10.47 0.41 20.56
C LYS A 77 11.07 0.23 19.16
N LEU A 78 10.55 0.96 18.17
CA LEU A 78 11.12 0.96 16.82
C LEU A 78 12.58 1.44 16.83
N ASN A 79 12.87 2.56 17.50
CA ASN A 79 14.24 3.08 17.60
C ASN A 79 15.17 2.13 18.36
N GLN A 80 14.67 1.42 19.36
CA GLN A 80 15.44 0.39 20.06
C GLN A 80 15.77 -0.78 19.11
N LEU A 81 14.78 -1.31 18.40
CA LEU A 81 14.99 -2.37 17.40
C LEU A 81 15.99 -1.93 16.32
N ILE A 82 15.89 -0.69 15.84
CA ILE A 82 16.85 -0.14 14.87
C ILE A 82 18.28 -0.12 15.46
N ARG A 83 18.45 0.23 16.74
CA ARG A 83 19.76 0.23 17.39
C ARG A 83 20.31 -1.18 17.57
N GLU A 84 19.47 -2.13 17.97
CA GLU A 84 19.83 -3.54 18.13
C GLU A 84 20.27 -4.15 16.79
N VAL A 85 19.54 -3.88 15.71
CA VAL A 85 19.90 -4.34 14.35
C VAL A 85 21.21 -3.68 13.86
N ARG A 86 21.44 -2.41 14.19
CA ARG A 86 22.67 -1.70 13.81
C ARG A 86 23.89 -2.09 14.65
N GLN A 87 23.70 -2.75 15.79
CA GLN A 87 24.82 -3.13 16.64
C GLN A 87 25.63 -4.24 15.96
N PRO A 88 26.94 -4.04 15.70
CA PRO A 88 27.75 -5.02 15.00
C PRO A 88 27.86 -6.29 15.87
N CYS A 89 27.17 -7.34 15.45
CA CYS A 89 27.15 -8.62 16.15
C CYS A 89 28.54 -9.28 16.06
N SER A 90 29.26 -9.35 17.19
CA SER A 90 30.63 -9.85 17.28
C SER A 90 30.75 -11.39 17.39
N SER A 91 29.65 -12.13 17.29
CA SER A 91 29.63 -13.60 17.40
C SER A 91 28.94 -14.26 16.22
N SER A 92 29.69 -15.10 15.50
CA SER A 92 29.36 -15.71 14.20
C SER A 92 28.13 -16.62 14.21
N SER A 93 27.76 -17.21 15.36
CA SER A 93 26.63 -18.14 15.50
C SER A 93 25.28 -17.46 15.72
N ALA A 94 25.25 -16.22 16.23
CA ALA A 94 24.02 -15.48 16.50
C ALA A 94 23.44 -14.77 15.27
N LYS A 95 24.25 -14.59 14.20
CA LYS A 95 23.81 -13.95 12.95
C LYS A 95 22.79 -14.80 12.19
N GLN A 96 23.01 -16.12 12.11
CA GLN A 96 22.15 -17.03 11.32
C GLN A 96 20.69 -17.09 11.81
N LEU A 97 20.49 -17.07 13.13
CA LEU A 97 19.15 -17.06 13.76
C LEU A 97 18.43 -15.71 13.57
N ASN A 98 19.17 -14.61 13.53
CA ASN A 98 18.58 -13.28 13.40
C ASN A 98 18.19 -12.97 11.95
N ASP A 99 18.95 -13.48 10.99
CA ASP A 99 18.64 -13.36 9.56
C ASP A 99 17.37 -14.14 9.20
N GLN A 100 17.19 -15.37 9.72
CA GLN A 100 15.94 -16.13 9.54
C GLN A 100 14.73 -15.39 10.10
N ARG A 101 14.84 -14.83 11.31
CA ARG A 101 13.74 -14.12 11.96
C ARG A 101 13.35 -12.83 11.24
N LEU A 102 14.32 -12.11 10.66
CA LEU A 102 14.04 -10.93 9.85
C LEU A 102 13.30 -11.31 8.56
N VAL A 103 13.74 -12.38 7.90
CA VAL A 103 13.07 -12.91 6.69
C VAL A 103 11.64 -13.32 7.02
N GLU A 104 11.41 -14.03 8.12
CA GLU A 104 10.07 -14.38 8.60
C GLU A 104 9.20 -13.14 8.83
N GLN A 105 9.72 -12.10 9.48
CA GLN A 105 8.97 -10.85 9.70
C GLN A 105 8.65 -10.11 8.40
N MET A 106 9.58 -10.08 7.45
CA MET A 106 9.32 -9.48 6.14
C MET A 106 8.26 -10.27 5.37
N LEU A 107 8.28 -11.60 5.47
CA LEU A 107 7.25 -12.47 4.89
C LEU A 107 5.90 -12.23 5.56
N GLU A 108 5.82 -12.15 6.88
CA GLU A 108 4.58 -11.84 7.60
C GLU A 108 3.97 -10.49 7.17
N ILE A 109 4.81 -9.48 6.96
CA ILE A 109 4.37 -8.15 6.48
C ILE A 109 3.89 -8.21 5.03
N ALA A 110 4.58 -8.96 4.17
CA ALA A 110 4.26 -9.05 2.74
C ALA A 110 3.11 -10.04 2.43
N GLN A 111 2.87 -11.01 3.31
CA GLN A 111 1.90 -12.08 3.12
C GLN A 111 0.48 -11.61 2.76
N PRO A 112 -0.16 -10.65 3.44
CA PRO A 112 -1.53 -10.24 3.09
C PRO A 112 -1.63 -9.66 1.67
N GLU A 113 -0.61 -8.93 1.22
CA GLU A 113 -0.56 -8.36 -0.13
C GLU A 113 -0.35 -9.46 -1.18
N ILE A 114 0.55 -10.41 -0.90
CA ILE A 114 0.80 -11.58 -1.76
C ILE A 114 -0.48 -12.42 -1.90
N GLU A 115 -1.15 -12.73 -0.80
CA GLU A 115 -2.42 -13.48 -0.81
C GLU A 115 -3.54 -12.72 -1.53
N GLY A 116 -3.63 -11.40 -1.33
CA GLY A 116 -4.61 -10.56 -1.99
C GLY A 116 -4.39 -10.53 -3.51
N MET A 117 -3.14 -10.42 -3.94
CA MET A 117 -2.76 -10.51 -5.35
C MET A 117 -3.07 -11.89 -5.94
N ALA A 118 -2.66 -12.97 -5.26
CA ALA A 118 -2.93 -14.33 -5.70
C ALA A 118 -4.43 -14.59 -5.87
N ARG A 119 -5.27 -14.19 -4.90
CA ARG A 119 -6.72 -14.32 -4.99
C ARG A 119 -7.32 -13.63 -6.23
N ARG A 120 -6.85 -12.41 -6.55
CA ARG A 120 -7.32 -11.67 -7.74
C ARG A 120 -6.89 -12.35 -9.04
N LEU A 121 -5.66 -12.84 -9.11
CA LEU A 121 -5.15 -13.56 -10.27
C LEU A 121 -5.93 -14.85 -10.51
N PHE A 122 -6.13 -15.67 -9.47
CA PHE A 122 -6.92 -16.90 -9.57
C PHE A 122 -8.38 -16.63 -9.96
N ALA A 123 -8.99 -15.56 -9.45
CA ALA A 123 -10.34 -15.17 -9.86
C ALA A 123 -10.39 -14.86 -11.36
N GLY A 124 -9.45 -14.06 -11.87
CA GLY A 124 -9.36 -13.76 -13.30
C GLY A 124 -9.07 -14.99 -14.16
N MET A 125 -8.21 -15.90 -13.69
CA MET A 125 -7.92 -17.15 -14.41
C MET A 125 -9.13 -18.08 -14.50
N ARG A 126 -10.01 -18.09 -13.47
CA ARG A 126 -11.26 -18.89 -13.51
C ARG A 126 -12.26 -18.37 -14.54
N GLU A 127 -12.23 -17.08 -14.85
CA GLU A 127 -13.12 -16.48 -15.85
C GLU A 127 -12.74 -16.87 -17.29
N LEU A 128 -11.50 -17.31 -17.54
CA LEU A 128 -11.04 -17.73 -18.87
C LEU A 128 -11.67 -19.04 -19.37
N GLY A 129 -12.19 -19.89 -18.46
CA GLY A 129 -13.02 -21.06 -18.79
C GLY A 129 -12.31 -22.25 -19.46
N ASP A 130 -11.27 -22.03 -20.24
CA ASP A 130 -10.49 -23.08 -20.93
C ASP A 130 -9.23 -23.50 -20.13
N PRO A 131 -8.99 -24.81 -19.91
CA PRO A 131 -7.80 -25.30 -19.23
C PRO A 131 -6.48 -24.95 -19.95
N GLY A 132 -6.48 -24.82 -21.28
CA GLY A 132 -5.30 -24.43 -22.06
C GLY A 132 -4.91 -22.98 -21.79
N ASP A 133 -5.89 -22.09 -21.79
CA ASP A 133 -5.70 -20.67 -21.45
C ASP A 133 -5.25 -20.48 -20.00
N MET A 134 -5.73 -21.32 -19.07
CA MET A 134 -5.29 -21.31 -17.68
C MET A 134 -3.81 -21.68 -17.54
N LEU A 135 -3.33 -22.69 -18.28
CA LEU A 135 -1.93 -23.09 -18.27
C LEU A 135 -1.06 -21.97 -18.86
N ALA A 136 -1.44 -21.41 -20.01
CA ALA A 136 -0.71 -20.30 -20.63
C ALA A 136 -0.64 -19.06 -19.72
N ALA A 137 -1.76 -18.70 -19.08
CA ALA A 137 -1.81 -17.60 -18.12
C ALA A 137 -0.92 -17.87 -16.89
N SER A 138 -0.85 -19.11 -16.40
CA SER A 138 0.02 -19.48 -15.27
C SER A 138 1.50 -19.37 -15.64
N THR A 139 1.90 -19.80 -16.83
CA THR A 139 3.27 -19.65 -17.34
C THR A 139 3.64 -18.18 -17.46
N GLN A 140 2.79 -17.36 -18.08
CA GLN A 140 3.04 -15.93 -18.24
C GLN A 140 3.12 -15.20 -16.88
N LEU A 141 2.34 -15.65 -15.89
CA LEU A 141 2.42 -15.12 -14.53
C LEU A 141 3.78 -15.43 -13.88
N LEU A 142 4.29 -16.64 -14.03
CA LEU A 142 5.61 -17.02 -13.51
C LEU A 142 6.73 -16.21 -14.18
N GLU A 143 6.67 -16.05 -15.51
CA GLU A 143 7.61 -15.19 -16.25
C GLU A 143 7.54 -13.73 -15.77
N SER A 144 6.34 -13.21 -15.56
CA SER A 144 6.13 -11.85 -15.05
C SER A 144 6.66 -11.68 -13.62
N GLN A 145 6.52 -12.72 -12.79
CA GLN A 145 7.06 -12.75 -11.43
C GLN A 145 8.60 -12.73 -11.44
N GLU A 146 9.22 -13.55 -12.29
CA GLU A 146 10.68 -13.58 -12.48
C GLU A 146 11.20 -12.21 -12.92
N GLU A 147 10.54 -11.59 -13.90
CA GLU A 147 10.90 -10.27 -14.41
C GLU A 147 10.74 -9.17 -13.34
N CYS A 148 9.64 -9.17 -12.57
CA CYS A 148 9.47 -8.26 -11.45
C CYS A 148 10.60 -8.40 -10.44
N TRP A 149 11.01 -9.63 -10.13
CA TRP A 149 12.10 -9.86 -9.20
C TRP A 149 13.45 -9.39 -9.72
N ARG A 150 13.72 -9.60 -11.00
CA ARG A 150 14.92 -9.08 -11.66
C ARG A 150 15.01 -7.57 -11.51
N ILE A 151 13.89 -6.86 -11.71
CA ILE A 151 13.80 -5.40 -11.56
C ILE A 151 14.03 -4.99 -10.09
N VAL A 152 13.33 -5.61 -9.13
CA VAL A 152 13.47 -5.28 -7.70
C VAL A 152 14.90 -5.50 -7.23
N CYS A 153 15.52 -6.63 -7.59
CA CYS A 153 16.91 -6.92 -7.24
C CYS A 153 17.87 -5.87 -7.82
N SER A 154 17.69 -5.50 -9.09
CA SER A 154 18.51 -4.47 -9.75
C SER A 154 18.38 -3.10 -9.07
N GLN A 155 17.18 -2.72 -8.67
CA GLN A 155 16.93 -1.46 -7.96
C GLN A 155 17.51 -1.46 -6.55
N LEU A 156 17.35 -2.56 -5.81
CA LEU A 156 17.95 -2.74 -4.49
C LEU A 156 19.47 -2.65 -4.55
N GLU A 157 20.09 -3.37 -5.50
CA GLU A 157 21.54 -3.33 -5.73
C GLU A 157 22.00 -1.88 -6.00
N SER A 158 21.34 -1.17 -6.92
CA SER A 158 21.67 0.22 -7.25
C SER A 158 21.55 1.17 -6.04
N SER A 159 20.47 1.05 -5.28
CA SER A 159 20.22 1.86 -4.08
C SER A 159 21.25 1.60 -2.98
N MET A 160 21.61 0.34 -2.77
CA MET A 160 22.60 -0.04 -1.78
C MET A 160 24.00 0.44 -2.18
N VAL A 161 24.42 0.24 -3.44
CA VAL A 161 25.70 0.77 -3.98
C VAL A 161 25.77 2.29 -3.80
N THR A 162 24.67 3.00 -4.08
CA THR A 162 24.59 4.46 -3.91
C THR A 162 24.74 4.86 -2.44
N SER A 163 24.02 4.18 -1.54
CA SER A 163 24.10 4.43 -0.09
C SER A 163 25.50 4.16 0.47
N LEU A 164 26.17 3.11 0.00
CA LEU A 164 27.54 2.80 0.39
C LEU A 164 28.54 3.85 -0.06
N ARG A 165 28.43 4.31 -1.32
CA ARG A 165 29.29 5.39 -1.84
C ARG A 165 29.13 6.66 -1.03
N GLN A 166 27.90 6.99 -0.65
CA GLN A 166 27.62 8.13 0.22
C GLN A 166 28.26 7.94 1.61
N ALA A 167 28.11 6.77 2.22
CA ALA A 167 28.69 6.48 3.53
C ALA A 167 30.23 6.53 3.53
N THR A 168 30.89 6.02 2.48
CA THR A 168 32.35 6.09 2.34
C THR A 168 32.85 7.52 2.13
N ALA A 169 32.09 8.35 1.41
CA ALA A 169 32.41 9.76 1.24
C ALA A 169 32.34 10.54 2.57
N GLU A 170 31.41 10.18 3.47
CA GLU A 170 31.20 10.87 4.74
C GLU A 170 32.18 10.43 5.85
N HIS A 171 32.61 9.16 5.89
CA HIS A 171 33.31 8.58 7.06
C HIS A 171 34.78 8.18 6.81
N GLY A 172 35.34 8.45 5.62
CA GLY A 172 36.68 8.00 5.26
C GLY A 172 36.75 6.49 4.95
N ALA A 173 37.89 6.04 4.43
CA ALA A 173 38.05 4.73 3.79
C ALA A 173 37.79 3.54 4.73
N LEU A 174 36.53 3.11 4.84
CA LEU A 174 36.17 1.76 5.23
C LEU A 174 36.69 0.77 4.17
N ASN A 175 37.05 -0.43 4.59
CA ASN A 175 37.60 -1.48 3.74
C ASN A 175 36.52 -1.98 2.75
N GLY A 176 36.33 -1.25 1.65
CA GLY A 176 35.16 -1.36 0.75
C GLY A 176 35.01 -2.73 0.06
N THR A 177 36.07 -3.53 0.04
CA THR A 177 36.06 -4.91 -0.49
C THR A 177 35.19 -5.85 0.33
N ALA A 178 35.23 -5.77 1.67
CA ALA A 178 34.46 -6.65 2.54
C ALA A 178 32.95 -6.37 2.47
N VAL A 179 32.58 -5.09 2.30
CA VAL A 179 31.18 -4.66 2.23
C VAL A 179 30.55 -5.08 0.90
N ASN A 180 31.26 -4.87 -0.22
CA ASN A 180 30.79 -5.30 -1.53
C ASN A 180 30.60 -6.83 -1.61
N GLN A 181 31.50 -7.60 -0.98
CA GLN A 181 31.40 -9.06 -0.93
C GLN A 181 30.18 -9.53 -0.12
N ALA A 182 29.95 -8.96 1.07
CA ALA A 182 28.79 -9.30 1.89
C ALA A 182 27.45 -8.92 1.22
N MET A 183 27.42 -7.81 0.47
CA MET A 183 26.25 -7.42 -0.32
C MET A 183 25.96 -8.40 -1.45
N LYS A 184 27.00 -8.81 -2.18
CA LYS A 184 26.85 -9.79 -3.26
C LYS A 184 26.33 -11.12 -2.70
N GLU A 185 26.89 -11.60 -1.60
CA GLU A 185 26.44 -12.81 -0.92
C GLU A 185 24.97 -12.70 -0.46
N THR A 186 24.56 -11.54 0.06
CA THR A 186 23.16 -11.30 0.48
C THR A 186 22.20 -11.30 -0.71
N LEU A 187 22.58 -10.66 -1.83
CA LEU A 187 21.77 -10.65 -3.06
C LEU A 187 21.68 -12.05 -3.68
N ASP A 188 22.77 -12.82 -3.65
CA ASP A 188 22.79 -14.21 -4.13
C ASP A 188 21.92 -15.12 -3.25
N LEU A 189 21.92 -14.92 -1.92
CA LEU A 189 21.03 -15.61 -0.97
C LEU A 189 19.56 -15.26 -1.19
N MET A 190 19.25 -13.99 -1.48
CA MET A 190 17.89 -13.55 -1.83
C MET A 190 17.41 -14.21 -3.12
N ARG A 191 18.27 -14.29 -4.15
CA ARG A 191 17.96 -15.00 -5.40
C ARG A 191 17.71 -16.49 -5.16
N ALA A 192 18.57 -17.15 -4.37
CA ALA A 192 18.46 -18.58 -4.10
C ALA A 192 17.22 -18.95 -3.27
N SER A 193 16.84 -18.11 -2.30
CA SER A 193 15.68 -18.36 -1.43
C SER A 193 14.34 -18.28 -2.18
N CYS A 194 14.27 -17.50 -3.26
CA CYS A 194 13.07 -17.41 -4.10
C CYS A 194 12.84 -18.65 -4.98
N CYS A 195 13.90 -19.37 -5.39
CA CYS A 195 13.75 -20.60 -6.18
C CYS A 195 13.10 -21.75 -5.39
N VAL A 196 13.11 -21.69 -4.05
CA VAL A 196 12.56 -22.75 -3.19
C VAL A 196 11.03 -22.67 -3.08
N TYR A 197 10.41 -21.53 -3.41
CA TYR A 197 8.95 -21.34 -3.31
C TYR A 197 8.19 -21.52 -4.64
N ALA A 198 8.84 -22.07 -5.66
CA ALA A 198 8.27 -22.31 -7.00
C ALA A 198 7.93 -23.80 -7.27
N VAL A 199 7.62 -24.59 -6.22
CA VAL A 199 7.14 -25.98 -6.33
C VAL A 199 5.75 -26.11 -5.74
#